data_AF-A0A7W9GCL4-F1
#
_entry.id   AF-A0A7W9GCL4-F1
#
_cell.length_a   1.000
_cell.length_b   1.000
_cell.length_c   1.000
_cell.angle_alpha   90.00
_cell.angle_beta   90.00
_cell.angle_gamma   90.00
#
_symmetry.space_group_name_H-M   'P 1'
#
loop_
_entity.id
_entity.type
_entity.pdbx_description
1 polymer ?
#
loop_
_entity_poly.entity_id
_entity_poly.type
_entity_poly.pdbx_seq_one_letter_code
_entity_poly.pdbx_strand_id
1 'polypeptide(L)' 'MNGRVEIAGPEEYRMDEFFRQALTAWGDPREVVTDPHARYFGSELSERSLVPGDGAVLGTIGYRDWLGRNTTGK' A
#
# COMPACT_ATOMS: atom_id res chain seq x y z
N MET A 1 20.75 13.96 -16.80
CA MET A 1 20.27 14.45 -15.49
C MET A 1 19.20 13.47 -15.03
N ASN A 2 19.46 12.71 -13.97
CA ASN A 2 18.57 11.62 -13.52
C ASN A 2 17.79 12.11 -12.30
N GLY A 3 16.56 12.59 -12.52
CA GLY A 3 15.67 12.99 -11.44
C GLY A 3 14.93 11.80 -10.81
N ARG A 4 14.49 11.95 -9.56
CA ARG A 4 13.53 11.03 -8.93
C ARG A 4 12.11 11.44 -9.33
N VAL A 5 11.30 10.48 -9.74
CA VAL A 5 9.86 10.66 -9.96
C VAL A 5 9.12 9.72 -9.03
N GLU A 6 8.14 10.24 -8.30
CA GLU A 6 7.27 9.46 -7.44
C GLU A 6 5.94 9.20 -8.16
N ILE A 7 5.47 7.95 -8.10
CA ILE A 7 4.26 7.49 -8.77
C ILE A 7 3.42 6.72 -7.75
N ALA A 8 2.12 6.99 -7.70
CA ALA A 8 1.21 6.31 -6.78
C ALA A 8 -0.18 6.10 -7.40
N GLY A 9 -1.02 5.32 -6.71
CA GLY A 9 -2.45 5.24 -7.02
C GLY A 9 -3.20 6.54 -6.67
N PRO A 10 -4.49 6.64 -6.99
CA PRO A 10 -5.29 7.83 -6.70
C PRO A 10 -5.56 8.05 -5.20
N GLU A 11 -5.36 7.03 -4.37
CA GLU A 11 -5.78 6.99 -2.96
C GLU A 11 -4.59 6.65 -2.05
N GLU A 12 -4.49 7.33 -0.91
CA GLU A 12 -3.57 6.99 0.18
C GLU A 12 -4.26 6.01 1.15
N TYR A 13 -3.55 4.98 1.59
CA TYR A 13 -4.06 4.01 2.56
C TYR A 13 -3.12 3.88 3.75
N ARG A 14 -3.71 3.61 4.92
CA ARG A 14 -2.93 3.04 6.03
C ARG A 14 -2.46 1.64 5.64
N MET A 15 -1.21 1.31 5.97
CA MET A 15 -0.60 0.04 5.56
C MET A 15 -1.38 -1.18 6.10
N ASP A 16 -1.90 -1.10 7.32
CA ASP A 16 -2.70 -2.16 7.91
C ASP A 16 -4.07 -2.31 7.21
N GLU A 17 -4.72 -1.21 6.84
CA GLU A 17 -5.94 -1.25 6.05
C GLU A 17 -5.71 -1.89 4.67
N PHE A 18 -4.64 -1.50 3.98
CA PHE A 18 -4.25 -2.06 2.69
C PHE A 18 -4.15 -3.59 2.75
N PHE A 19 -3.43 -4.13 3.75
CA PHE A 19 -3.30 -5.58 3.90
C PHE A 19 -4.59 -6.27 4.35
N ARG A 20 -5.43 -5.64 5.18
CA ARG A 20 -6.73 -6.23 5.56
C ARG A 20 -7.62 -6.41 4.33
N GLN A 21 -7.67 -5.42 3.43
CA GLN A 21 -8.42 -5.51 2.19
C GLN A 21 -7.85 -6.61 1.27
N ALA A 22 -6.52 -6.73 1.17
CA ALA A 22 -5.86 -7.77 0.38
C ALA A 22 -6.22 -9.18 0.87
N LEU A 23 -6.02 -9.44 2.17
CA LEU A 23 -6.28 -10.76 2.76
C LEU A 23 -7.76 -11.14 2.65
N THR A 24 -8.66 -10.19 2.87
CA THR A 24 -10.11 -10.39 2.67
C THR A 24 -10.42 -10.77 1.22
N ALA A 25 -9.87 -10.05 0.24
CA ALA A 25 -10.09 -10.32 -1.18
C ALA A 25 -9.55 -11.70 -1.62
N TRP A 26 -8.50 -12.18 -0.96
CA TRP A 26 -7.90 -13.50 -1.24
C TRP A 26 -8.52 -14.64 -0.43
N GLY A 27 -9.46 -14.36 0.47
CA GLY A 27 -10.01 -15.36 1.39
C GLY A 27 -8.98 -15.91 2.38
N ASP A 28 -7.97 -15.12 2.71
CA ASP A 28 -6.91 -15.49 3.64
C ASP A 28 -7.34 -15.18 5.09
N PRO A 29 -7.33 -16.16 6.01
CA PRO A 29 -7.87 -15.99 7.35
C PRO A 29 -6.89 -15.32 8.33
N ARG A 30 -5.66 -14.98 7.90
CA ARG A 30 -4.68 -14.33 8.79
C ARG A 30 -5.18 -12.93 9.20
N GLU A 31 -4.96 -12.59 10.47
CA GLU A 31 -5.32 -11.27 10.99
C GLU A 31 -4.18 -10.26 10.83
N VAL A 32 -4.52 -9.03 10.46
CA VAL A 32 -3.57 -7.92 10.43
C VAL A 32 -3.51 -7.24 11.79
N VAL A 33 -2.38 -7.39 12.47
CA VAL A 33 -2.07 -6.73 13.72
C VAL A 33 -1.20 -5.50 13.45
N THR A 34 -1.62 -4.34 13.95
CA THR A 34 -0.89 -3.08 13.81
C THR A 34 0.07 -2.90 15.00
N ASP A 35 1.35 -2.67 14.70
CA ASP A 35 2.36 -2.27 15.68
C ASP A 35 3.06 -0.99 15.18
N PRO A 36 2.86 0.16 15.83
CA PRO A 36 3.51 1.42 15.46
C PRO A 36 5.05 1.40 15.50
N HIS A 37 5.64 0.44 16.22
CA HIS A 37 7.09 0.25 16.31
C HIS A 37 7.60 -0.90 15.43
N ALA A 38 6.72 -1.51 14.62
CA ALA A 38 7.13 -2.52 13.66
C ALA A 38 8.16 -1.94 12.69
N ARG A 39 9.25 -2.67 12.51
CA ARG A 39 10.35 -2.25 11.65
C ARG A 39 10.08 -2.67 10.20
N TYR A 40 10.26 -1.73 9.28
CA TYR A 40 10.26 -1.95 7.85
C TYR A 40 11.71 -2.10 7.37
N PHE A 41 12.08 -3.31 6.92
CA PHE A 41 13.48 -3.67 6.59
C PHE A 41 14.49 -3.25 7.68
N GLY A 42 14.15 -3.49 8.94
CA GLY A 42 15.01 -3.20 10.09
C GLY A 42 14.98 -1.74 10.57
N SER A 43 14.25 -0.85 9.90
CA SER A 43 14.13 0.57 10.28
C SER A 43 12.73 0.88 10.81
N GLU A 44 12.65 1.69 11.85
CA GLU A 44 11.38 2.29 12.27
C GLU A 44 11.00 3.40 11.30
N LEU A 45 9.73 3.44 10.92
CA LEU A 45 9.21 4.40 9.94
C LEU A 45 8.51 5.57 10.63
N SER A 46 8.63 6.75 10.02
CA SER A 46 7.68 7.83 10.30
C SER A 46 6.37 7.57 9.55
N GLU A 47 5.30 8.21 10.00
CA GLU A 47 3.94 8.02 9.46
C GLU A 47 3.84 8.14 7.92
N ARG A 48 4.61 9.05 7.31
CA ARG A 48 4.58 9.31 5.87
C ARG A 48 5.76 8.71 5.09
N SER A 49 6.52 7.78 5.67
CA SER A 49 7.74 7.26 5.02
C SER A 49 7.50 6.43 3.74
N LEU A 50 6.31 5.85 3.58
CA LEU A 50 5.95 4.97 2.45
C LEU A 50 4.93 5.58 1.49
N VAL A 51 4.50 6.81 1.76
CA VAL A 51 3.60 7.54 0.88
C VAL A 51 4.42 8.52 0.04
N PRO A 52 4.00 8.82 -1.19
CA PRO A 52 4.66 9.83 -1.99
C PRO A 52 4.66 11.19 -1.29
N GLY A 53 5.67 12.00 -1.58
CA GLY A 53 5.67 13.41 -1.29
C GLY A 53 4.78 14.20 -2.25
N ASP A 54 4.77 15.52 -2.06
CA ASP A 54 3.99 16.43 -2.89
C ASP A 54 4.43 16.38 -4.36
N GLY A 55 3.46 16.46 -5.28
CA GLY A 55 3.73 16.49 -6.72
C GLY A 55 3.96 15.12 -7.37
N ALA A 56 3.68 14.03 -6.67
CA ALA A 56 3.71 12.70 -7.27
C ALA A 56 2.69 12.54 -8.40
N VAL A 57 3.05 11.72 -9.38
CA VAL A 57 2.17 11.39 -10.50
C VAL A 57 1.17 10.33 -10.03
N LEU A 58 -0.10 10.70 -9.99
CA LEU A 58 -1.17 9.80 -9.56
C LEU A 58 -1.82 9.09 -10.75
N GLY A 59 -1.92 7.77 -10.64
CA GLY A 59 -2.74 6.95 -11.54
C GLY A 59 -4.24 7.09 -11.26
N THR A 60 -5.06 6.48 -12.11
CA THR A 60 -6.53 6.54 -12.02
C THR A 60 -7.18 5.26 -11.50
N ILE A 61 -6.42 4.18 -11.37
CA ILE A 61 -6.93 2.87 -10.95
C ILE A 61 -6.85 2.80 -9.42
N GLY A 62 -8.00 2.76 -8.76
CA GLY A 62 -8.09 2.57 -7.32
C GLY A 62 -7.68 1.17 -6.89
N TYR A 63 -7.28 1.01 -5.62
CA TYR A 63 -6.72 -0.26 -5.14
C TYR A 63 -7.73 -1.41 -5.22
N ARG A 64 -8.98 -1.16 -4.84
CA ARG A 64 -10.07 -2.15 -4.89
C ARG A 64 -10.39 -2.60 -6.31
N ASP A 65 -10.38 -1.66 -7.26
CA ASP A 65 -10.61 -1.96 -8.68
C ASP A 65 -9.49 -2.82 -9.24
N TRP A 66 -8.25 -2.55 -8.86
CA TRP A 66 -7.11 -3.37 -9.25
C TRP A 66 -7.19 -4.78 -8.65
N LEU A 67 -7.53 -4.92 -7.37
CA LEU A 67 -7.70 -6.21 -6.71
C LEU A 67 -8.77 -7.05 -7.41
N GLY A 68 -9.95 -6.49 -7.67
CA GLY A 68 -11.05 -7.20 -8.33
C GLY A 68 -10.72 -7.68 -9.75
N ARG A 69 -9.75 -7.07 -10.42
CA ARG A 69 -9.28 -7.51 -11.76
C ARG A 69 -8.22 -8.62 -11.70
N ASN A 70 -7.51 -8.78 -10.57
CA ASN A 70 -6.31 -9.61 -10.46
C ASN A 70 -6.42 -10.75 -9.45
N THR A 71 -7.62 -11.15 -9.03
CA THR A 71 -7.84 -12.25 -8.08
C THR A 71 -7.47 -13.66 -8.58
N THR A 72 -6.91 -13.81 -9.79
CA THR A 72 -6.51 -15.11 -10.37
C THR A 72 -5.00 -15.39 -10.19
N GLY A 73 -4.48 -15.19 -8.99
CA GLY A 73 -3.06 -15.40 -8.69
C GLY A 73 -2.86 -16.20 -7.42
N LYS A 74 -3.17 -17.49 -7.45
CA LYS A 74 -2.69 -18.47 -6.48
C LYS A 74 -2.14 -19.68 -7.20
#